data_AF-A0A7W8CX06-F1
#
_entry.id   AF-A0A7W8CX06-F1
#
_cell.length_a   1.000
_cell.length_b   1.000
_cell.length_c   1.000
_cell.angle_alpha   90.00
_cell.angle_beta   90.00
_cell.angle_gamma   90.00
#
_symmetry.space_group_name_H-M   'P 1'
#
loop_
_entity.id
_entity.type
_entity.pdbx_description
1 polymer ?
#
loop_
_entity_poly.entity_id
_entity_poly.type
_entity_poly.pdbx_seq_one_letter_code
_entity_poly.pdbx_strand_id
1 'polypeptide(L)'
;MVLVYLGDGSRRIAPTIKQIGMTYRYIGAKALPRTMQEICAHPQMSRCHGQPFLYFTIDEKRHLQTAADAFVKAGIELPLMAVQNADNSTWTLKELLQAVRRMDEIRRIRNELMDIVSHVDRRRLAADPAYLHRMALVYAVLDSAPDLTTLKICLQEARRLTVLAQSRQDDIIDACENKNI
;
A
#
# COMPACT_ATOMS: atom_id res chain seq x y z
N MET A 1 -7.34 21.67 8.87
CA MET A 1 -8.58 20.95 8.49
C MET A 1 -8.23 19.75 7.63
N VAL A 2 -8.81 18.57 7.91
CA VAL A 2 -8.66 17.36 7.10
C VAL A 2 -9.86 17.20 6.17
N LEU A 3 -9.62 16.91 4.89
CA LEU A 3 -10.70 16.56 3.98
C LEU A 3 -10.85 15.04 3.92
N VAL A 4 -12.08 14.56 4.07
CA VAL A 4 -12.41 13.14 4.24
C VAL A 4 -13.31 12.69 3.10
N TYR A 5 -12.81 11.82 2.25
CA TYR A 5 -13.62 11.06 1.31
C TYR A 5 -13.86 9.68 1.93
N LEU A 6 -15.04 9.41 2.49
CA LEU A 6 -15.29 8.13 3.17
C LEU A 6 -15.40 6.95 2.21
N GLY A 7 -15.98 7.22 1.04
CA GLY A 7 -16.58 6.17 0.24
C GLY A 7 -17.47 5.21 1.07
N ASP A 8 -17.30 3.90 0.88
CA ASP A 8 -17.88 2.77 1.62
C ASP A 8 -17.07 2.39 2.88
N GLY A 9 -16.04 3.16 3.22
CA GLY A 9 -15.20 2.96 4.40
C GLY A 9 -15.90 3.21 5.74
N SER A 10 -15.16 2.97 6.83
CA SER A 10 -15.72 3.05 8.17
C SER A 10 -16.26 4.44 8.51
N ARG A 11 -17.53 4.52 8.91
CA ARG A 11 -18.15 5.74 9.47
C ARG A 11 -17.46 6.26 10.74
N ARG A 12 -16.57 5.45 11.35
CA ARG A 12 -15.78 5.81 12.54
C ARG A 12 -14.58 6.72 12.23
N ILE A 13 -14.15 6.83 10.97
CA ILE A 13 -12.98 7.64 10.58
C ILE A 13 -13.12 9.09 11.08
N ALA A 14 -14.24 9.73 10.78
CA ALA A 14 -14.42 11.14 11.13
C ALA A 14 -14.58 11.38 12.64
N PRO A 15 -15.35 10.55 13.39
CA PRO A 15 -15.30 10.55 14.85
C PRO A 15 -13.89 10.41 15.43
N THR A 16 -13.06 9.52 14.90
CA THR A 16 -11.67 9.33 15.36
C THR A 16 -10.81 10.57 15.11
N ILE A 17 -10.94 11.21 13.94
CA ILE A 17 -10.27 12.49 13.64
C ILE A 17 -10.71 13.59 14.62
N LYS A 18 -12.00 13.63 14.97
CA LYS A 18 -12.52 14.60 15.94
C LYS A 18 -11.97 14.37 17.35
N GLN A 19 -11.81 13.11 17.77
CA GLN A 19 -11.30 12.74 19.10
C GLN A 19 -9.86 13.21 19.32
N ILE A 20 -9.04 13.25 18.28
CA ILE A 20 -7.66 13.76 18.34
C ILE A 20 -7.57 15.29 18.16
N GLY A 21 -8.69 16.01 18.21
CA GLY A 21 -8.73 17.47 18.18
C GLY A 21 -8.63 18.09 16.79
N MET A 22 -8.73 17.30 15.72
CA MET A 22 -8.65 17.81 14.36
C MET A 22 -10.03 18.18 13.81
N THR A 23 -10.08 19.25 13.01
CA THR A 23 -11.27 19.60 12.24
C THR A 23 -11.32 18.82 10.94
N TYR A 24 -12.50 18.38 10.52
CA TYR A 24 -12.66 17.65 9.26
C TYR A 24 -13.86 18.13 8.45
N ARG A 25 -13.82 17.89 7.13
CA ARG A 25 -14.97 18.05 6.22
C ARG A 25 -15.08 16.87 5.28
N TYR A 26 -16.31 16.44 5.01
CA TYR A 26 -16.56 15.41 4.00
C TYR A 26 -16.47 15.97 2.59
N ILE A 27 -15.79 15.25 1.71
CA ILE A 27 -15.77 15.50 0.27
C ILE A 27 -16.69 14.50 -0.43
N GLY A 28 -17.52 15.00 -1.36
CA GLY A 28 -18.47 14.26 -2.19
C GLY A 28 -17.92 13.52 -3.42
N ALA A 29 -18.67 12.56 -3.97
CA ALA A 29 -18.37 11.98 -5.29
C ALA A 29 -18.38 13.03 -6.42
N LYS A 30 -19.21 14.08 -6.28
CA LYS A 30 -19.23 15.23 -7.21
C LYS A 30 -17.92 16.02 -7.23
N ALA A 31 -17.03 15.81 -6.27
CA ALA A 31 -15.73 16.46 -6.22
C ALA A 31 -14.63 15.66 -6.94
N LEU A 32 -14.89 14.43 -7.40
CA LEU A 32 -13.92 13.65 -8.20
C LEU A 32 -13.30 14.45 -9.36
N PRO A 33 -14.07 15.21 -10.16
CA PRO A 33 -13.50 16.03 -11.25
C PRO A 33 -12.92 17.38 -10.79
N ARG A 34 -13.12 17.78 -9.53
CA ARG A 34 -12.63 19.07 -9.01
C ARG A 34 -11.22 18.93 -8.48
N THR A 35 -10.46 20.01 -8.62
CA THR A 35 -9.09 20.09 -8.08
C THR A 35 -9.11 20.21 -6.56
N MET A 36 -8.04 19.78 -5.89
CA MET A 36 -7.92 19.95 -4.43
C MET A 36 -7.97 21.43 -4.03
N GLN A 37 -7.42 22.32 -4.85
CA GLN A 37 -7.50 23.77 -4.65
C GLN A 37 -8.97 24.26 -4.63
N GLU A 38 -9.78 23.86 -5.61
CA GLU A 38 -11.21 24.21 -5.65
C GLU A 38 -11.98 23.66 -4.44
N ILE A 39 -11.70 22.41 -4.05
CA ILE A 39 -12.36 21.76 -2.93
C ILE A 39 -11.99 22.44 -1.60
N CYS A 40 -10.73 22.84 -1.43
CA CYS A 40 -10.27 23.58 -0.26
C CYS A 40 -10.89 24.99 -0.19
N ALA A 41 -11.00 25.69 -1.33
CA ALA A 41 -11.57 27.04 -1.39
C ALA A 41 -13.09 27.07 -1.19
N HIS A 42 -13.80 26.07 -1.73
CA HIS A 42 -15.26 25.96 -1.64
C HIS A 42 -15.68 24.57 -1.17
N PRO A 43 -15.49 24.24 0.12
CA PRO A 43 -15.73 22.90 0.60
C PRO A 43 -17.24 22.63 0.61
N GLN A 44 -17.70 21.77 -0.29
CA GLN A 44 -19.10 21.35 -0.36
C GLN A 44 -19.27 19.96 0.26
N MET A 45 -20.30 19.82 1.11
CA MET A 45 -20.59 18.60 1.85
C MET A 45 -21.35 17.59 1.00
N SER A 46 -20.95 16.32 1.06
CA SER A 46 -21.75 15.22 0.55
C SER A 46 -21.32 13.90 1.19
N ARG A 47 -22.22 12.92 1.16
CA ARG A 47 -21.93 11.50 1.43
C ARG A 47 -21.34 10.85 0.16
N CYS A 48 -20.61 9.74 0.32
CA CYS A 48 -19.78 9.14 -0.74
C CYS A 48 -19.85 7.61 -0.79
N HIS A 49 -19.29 7.06 -1.88
CA HIS A 49 -19.08 5.63 -2.15
C HIS A 49 -17.61 5.35 -2.57
N GLY A 50 -17.02 4.19 -2.24
CA GLY A 50 -15.62 3.83 -2.59
C GLY A 50 -14.61 3.65 -1.43
N GLN A 51 -13.31 3.65 -1.70
CA GLN A 51 -12.30 3.48 -0.64
C GLN A 51 -12.11 4.77 0.17
N PRO A 52 -11.95 4.71 1.50
CA PRO A 52 -11.71 5.90 2.31
C PRO A 52 -10.35 6.56 2.00
N PHE A 53 -10.36 7.89 1.93
CA PHE A 53 -9.22 8.74 1.65
C PHE A 53 -9.23 10.00 2.52
N LEU A 54 -8.05 10.40 2.98
CA LEU A 54 -7.82 11.58 3.81
C LEU A 54 -6.80 12.49 3.13
N TYR A 55 -7.14 13.77 3.06
CA TYR A 55 -6.23 14.81 2.58
C TYR A 55 -5.94 15.80 3.70
N PHE A 56 -4.66 15.90 4.05
CA PHE A 56 -4.14 16.78 5.08
C PHE A 56 -3.62 18.06 4.41
N THR A 57 -4.08 19.22 4.88
CA THR A 57 -3.46 20.49 4.49
C THR A 57 -2.03 20.57 5.05
N ILE A 58 -1.22 21.51 4.53
CA ILE A 58 0.17 21.70 4.97
C ILE A 58 0.24 21.84 6.50
N ASP A 59 -0.67 22.60 7.10
CA ASP A 59 -0.74 22.83 8.55
C ASP A 59 -1.02 21.55 9.36
N GLU A 60 -1.74 20.60 8.77
CA GLU A 60 -2.15 19.36 9.44
C GLU A 60 -1.13 18.22 9.26
N LYS A 61 -0.10 18.41 8.43
CA LYS A 61 0.95 17.40 8.19
C LYS A 61 1.56 16.88 9.49
N ARG A 62 1.75 17.75 10.48
CA ARG A 62 2.34 17.41 11.79
C ARG A 62 1.52 16.40 12.60
N HIS A 63 0.22 16.28 12.30
CA HIS A 63 -0.71 15.39 13.00
C HIS A 63 -0.91 14.05 12.29
N LEU A 64 -0.21 13.80 11.18
CA LEU A 64 -0.40 12.59 10.37
C LEU A 64 -0.12 11.32 11.18
N GLN A 65 0.98 11.27 11.93
CA GLN A 65 1.30 10.11 12.77
C GLN A 65 0.27 9.92 13.88
N THR A 66 -0.15 11.01 14.52
CA THR A 66 -1.20 10.97 15.56
C THR A 66 -2.52 10.42 15.02
N ALA A 67 -2.91 10.82 13.81
CA ALA A 67 -4.10 10.29 13.15
C ALA A 67 -3.95 8.81 12.80
N ALA A 68 -2.80 8.41 12.27
CA ALA A 68 -2.50 7.02 11.95
C ALA A 68 -2.58 6.12 13.19
N ASP A 69 -1.94 6.53 14.29
CA ASP A 69 -1.95 5.80 15.56
C ASP A 69 -3.37 5.68 16.13
N ALA A 70 -4.18 6.74 16.00
CA ALA A 70 -5.57 6.73 16.46
C ALA A 70 -6.44 5.74 15.66
N PHE A 71 -6.24 5.63 14.34
CA PHE A 71 -6.95 4.63 13.53
C PHE A 71 -6.55 3.21 13.92
N VAL A 72 -5.26 2.95 14.10
CA VAL A 72 -4.76 1.63 14.56
C VAL A 72 -5.36 1.27 15.91
N LYS A 73 -5.34 2.18 16.89
CA LYS A 73 -5.94 1.97 18.23
C LYS A 73 -7.45 1.72 18.17
N ALA A 74 -8.15 2.34 17.22
CA ALA A 74 -9.58 2.18 17.03
C ALA A 74 -9.96 0.92 16.21
N GLY A 75 -8.97 0.13 15.77
CA GLY A 75 -9.20 -1.01 14.88
C GLY A 75 -9.83 -0.59 13.55
N ILE A 76 -9.42 0.56 13.02
CA ILE A 76 -9.84 1.09 11.72
C ILE A 76 -8.70 0.83 10.74
N GLU A 77 -9.01 0.18 9.62
CA GLU A 77 -8.05 0.05 8.52
C GLU A 77 -7.63 1.45 8.06
N LEU A 78 -6.32 1.66 7.97
CA LEU A 78 -5.71 2.94 7.63
C LEU A 78 -6.21 3.41 6.25
N PRO A 79 -6.93 4.56 6.18
CA PRO A 79 -7.33 5.12 4.91
C PRO A 79 -6.13 5.47 4.04
N LEU A 80 -6.35 5.62 2.73
CA LEU A 80 -5.35 6.24 1.88
C LEU A 80 -5.16 7.70 2.31
N MET A 81 -3.92 8.15 2.39
CA MET A 81 -3.59 9.49 2.90
C MET A 81 -2.73 10.24 1.90
N ALA A 82 -3.01 11.54 1.74
CA ALA A 82 -2.14 12.47 1.05
C ALA A 82 -1.98 13.76 1.86
N VAL A 83 -0.82 14.39 1.72
CA VAL A 83 -0.51 15.71 2.28
C VAL A 83 -0.39 16.71 1.15
N GLN A 84 -1.00 17.88 1.30
CA GLN A 84 -0.91 18.96 0.34
C GLN A 84 0.54 19.34 0.01
N ASN A 85 0.83 19.49 -1.28
CA ASN A 85 2.07 20.02 -1.82
C ASN A 85 1.77 20.86 -3.08
N ALA A 86 2.83 21.38 -3.73
CA ALA A 86 2.68 22.23 -4.91
C ALA A 86 2.05 21.51 -6.11
N ASP A 87 2.33 20.22 -6.27
CA ASP A 87 1.87 19.46 -7.43
C ASP A 87 0.40 19.06 -7.26
N ASN A 88 0.08 18.48 -6.11
CA ASN A 88 -1.21 17.83 -5.88
C ASN A 88 -2.35 18.80 -5.57
N SER A 89 -2.08 20.09 -5.34
CA SER A 89 -3.14 21.08 -5.19
C SER A 89 -3.91 21.32 -6.49
N THR A 90 -3.23 21.15 -7.64
CA THR A 90 -3.84 21.34 -8.97
C THR A 90 -4.49 20.06 -9.50
N TRP A 91 -4.19 18.90 -8.90
CA TRP A 91 -4.75 17.64 -9.33
C TRP A 91 -6.22 17.53 -8.92
N THR A 92 -6.99 16.87 -9.79
CA THR A 92 -8.33 16.44 -9.45
C THR A 92 -8.30 15.40 -8.32
N LEU A 93 -9.36 15.32 -7.52
CA LEU A 93 -9.48 14.28 -6.50
C LEU A 93 -9.33 12.87 -7.11
N LYS A 94 -9.83 12.67 -8.34
CA LYS A 94 -9.68 11.39 -9.05
C LYS A 94 -8.21 11.04 -9.33
N GLU A 95 -7.43 11.98 -9.86
CA GLU A 95 -6.00 11.77 -10.13
C GLU A 95 -5.22 11.50 -8.84
N LEU A 96 -5.53 12.23 -7.77
CA LEU A 96 -4.90 12.04 -6.47
C LEU A 96 -5.18 10.65 -5.89
N LEU A 97 -6.44 10.20 -5.94
CA LEU A 97 -6.82 8.85 -5.50
C LEU A 97 -6.07 7.77 -6.30
N GLN A 98 -5.93 7.94 -7.61
CA GLN A 98 -5.19 7.01 -8.45
C GLN A 98 -3.70 6.98 -8.12
N ALA A 99 -3.09 8.16 -7.94
CA ALA A 99 -1.67 8.28 -7.60
C ALA A 99 -1.36 7.63 -6.24
N VAL A 100 -2.16 7.93 -5.22
CA VAL A 100 -1.96 7.38 -3.87
C VAL A 100 -2.18 5.86 -3.84
N ARG A 101 -3.20 5.34 -4.55
CA ARG A 101 -3.40 3.89 -4.72
C ARG A 101 -2.19 3.23 -5.37
N ARG A 102 -1.66 3.83 -6.43
CA ARG A 102 -0.47 3.32 -7.12
C ARG A 102 0.74 3.30 -6.19
N MET A 103 0.95 4.37 -5.41
CA MET A 103 2.06 4.44 -4.44
C MET A 103 1.92 3.40 -3.32
N ASP A 104 0.72 3.21 -2.79
CA ASP A 104 0.49 2.19 -1.76
C ASP A 104 0.70 0.77 -2.31
N GLU A 105 0.27 0.51 -3.55
CA GLU A 105 0.52 -0.78 -4.20
C GLU A 105 2.01 -1.03 -4.43
N ILE A 106 2.75 -0.02 -4.90
CA ILE A 106 4.22 -0.07 -5.02
C ILE A 106 4.85 -0.38 -3.67
N ARG A 107 4.45 0.33 -2.60
CA ARG A 107 4.96 0.12 -1.25
C ARG A 107 4.69 -1.29 -0.75
N ARG A 108 3.48 -1.81 -0.93
CA ARG A 108 3.09 -3.17 -0.54
C ARG A 108 3.95 -4.22 -1.24
N ILE A 109 4.10 -4.12 -2.57
CA ILE A 109 4.90 -5.07 -3.35
C ILE A 109 6.37 -4.99 -2.93
N ARG A 110 6.91 -3.78 -2.74
CA ARG A 110 8.29 -3.60 -2.27
C ARG A 110 8.51 -4.23 -0.90
N ASN A 111 7.59 -4.04 0.04
CA ASN A 111 7.69 -4.66 1.37
C ASN A 111 7.67 -6.19 1.28
N GLU A 112 6.84 -6.76 0.41
CA GLU A 112 6.80 -8.21 0.20
C GLU A 112 8.10 -8.75 -0.43
N LEU A 113 8.63 -8.05 -1.43
CA LEU A 113 9.93 -8.38 -2.02
C LEU A 113 11.07 -8.26 -0.98
N MET A 114 11.03 -7.24 -0.13
CA MET A 114 11.98 -7.08 0.99
C MET A 114 11.88 -8.23 1.99
N ASP A 115 10.68 -8.69 2.32
CA ASP A 115 10.47 -9.82 3.23
C ASP A 115 11.08 -11.11 2.66
N ILE A 116 10.90 -11.34 1.35
CA ILE A 116 11.50 -12.47 0.63
C ILE A 116 13.04 -12.47 0.73
N VAL A 117 13.68 -11.32 0.57
CA VAL A 117 15.16 -11.23 0.63
C VAL A 117 15.70 -11.06 2.05
N SER A 118 14.85 -10.77 3.03
CA SER A 118 15.24 -10.70 4.45
C SER A 118 15.32 -12.09 5.09
N HIS A 119 14.62 -13.07 4.52
CA HIS A 119 14.54 -14.46 5.00
C HIS A 119 15.22 -15.45 4.05
N VAL A 120 16.45 -15.14 3.62
CA VAL A 120 17.20 -15.96 2.65
C VAL A 120 17.62 -17.30 3.27
N ASP A 121 17.27 -18.39 2.61
CA ASP A 121 17.80 -19.72 2.92
C ASP A 121 19.23 -19.85 2.38
N ARG A 122 20.21 -19.71 3.27
CA ARG A 122 21.63 -19.77 2.94
C ARG A 122 22.06 -21.13 2.35
N ARG A 123 21.39 -22.23 2.71
CA ARG A 123 21.72 -23.57 2.18
C ARG A 123 21.26 -23.69 0.74
N ARG A 124 20.03 -23.25 0.44
CA ARG A 124 19.56 -23.16 -0.96
C ARG A 124 20.36 -22.16 -1.78
N LEU A 125 20.76 -21.03 -1.20
CA LEU A 125 21.57 -20.04 -1.91
C LEU A 125 22.88 -20.63 -2.45
N ALA A 126 23.50 -21.55 -1.71
CA ALA A 126 24.73 -22.23 -2.14
C ALA A 126 24.50 -23.40 -3.11
N ALA A 127 23.33 -24.06 -3.04
CA ALA A 127 23.08 -25.32 -3.74
C ALA A 127 22.14 -25.21 -4.95
N ASP A 128 21.35 -24.13 -5.06
CA ASP A 128 20.31 -23.93 -6.07
C ASP A 128 20.60 -22.64 -6.88
N PRO A 129 21.23 -22.76 -8.08
CA PRO A 129 21.50 -21.62 -8.94
C PRO A 129 20.27 -20.82 -9.34
N ALA A 130 19.10 -21.46 -9.43
CA ALA A 130 17.84 -20.77 -9.75
C ALA A 130 17.38 -19.91 -8.57
N TYR A 131 17.55 -20.38 -7.34
CA TYR A 131 17.28 -19.60 -6.15
C TYR A 131 18.25 -18.41 -5.99
N LEU A 132 19.55 -18.61 -6.25
CA LEU A 132 20.54 -17.53 -6.27
C LEU A 132 20.16 -16.45 -7.30
N HIS A 133 19.88 -16.86 -8.54
CA HIS A 133 19.47 -15.94 -9.61
C HIS A 133 18.20 -15.16 -9.24
N ARG A 134 17.22 -15.82 -8.61
CA ARG A 134 16.00 -15.17 -8.11
C ARG A 134 16.32 -14.11 -7.05
N MET A 135 17.14 -14.42 -6.05
CA MET A 135 17.49 -13.44 -5.02
C MET A 135 18.21 -12.24 -5.65
N ALA A 136 19.12 -12.47 -6.59
CA ALA A 136 19.79 -11.40 -7.32
C ALA A 136 18.82 -10.50 -8.12
N LEU A 137 17.82 -11.09 -8.80
CA LEU A 137 16.77 -10.34 -9.49
C LEU A 137 15.92 -9.49 -8.54
N VAL A 138 15.50 -10.07 -7.41
CA VAL A 138 14.71 -9.33 -6.41
C VAL A 138 15.53 -8.18 -5.82
N TYR A 139 16.80 -8.41 -5.48
CA TYR A 139 17.70 -7.35 -5.03
C TYR A 139 17.87 -6.25 -6.07
N ALA A 140 18.10 -6.59 -7.35
CA ALA A 140 18.24 -5.60 -8.43
C ALA A 140 16.96 -4.77 -8.63
N VAL A 141 15.78 -5.38 -8.49
CA VAL A 141 14.49 -4.69 -8.57
C VAL A 141 14.20 -3.85 -7.34
N LEU A 142 14.70 -4.23 -6.16
CA LEU A 142 14.58 -3.41 -4.95
C LEU A 142 15.52 -2.21 -4.94
N ASP A 143 16.71 -2.37 -5.51
CA ASP A 143 17.76 -1.34 -5.62
C ASP A 143 17.44 -0.31 -6.72
N SER A 144 16.88 -0.77 -7.83
CA SER A 144 16.28 0.13 -8.83
C SER A 144 14.96 0.69 -8.29
N ALA A 145 14.56 1.91 -8.69
CA ALA A 145 13.26 2.49 -8.34
C ALA A 145 12.24 2.15 -9.45
N PRO A 146 11.68 0.93 -9.51
CA PRO A 146 11.05 0.42 -10.72
C PRO A 146 9.61 0.90 -10.76
N ASP A 147 9.02 0.88 -11.95
CA ASP A 147 7.58 1.08 -12.06
C ASP A 147 6.78 -0.10 -11.46
N LEU A 148 5.49 0.14 -11.26
CA LEU A 148 4.57 -0.84 -10.69
C LEU A 148 4.50 -2.14 -11.51
N THR A 149 4.61 -2.07 -12.84
CA THR A 149 4.54 -3.25 -13.72
C THR A 149 5.73 -4.17 -13.48
N THR A 150 6.93 -3.59 -13.43
CA THR A 150 8.18 -4.30 -13.17
C THR A 150 8.15 -4.96 -11.78
N LEU A 151 7.67 -4.24 -10.77
CA LEU A 151 7.49 -4.77 -9.42
C LEU A 151 6.51 -5.95 -9.38
N LYS A 152 5.37 -5.87 -10.09
CA LYS A 152 4.39 -6.98 -10.16
C LYS A 152 4.96 -8.23 -10.81
N ILE A 153 5.67 -8.07 -11.93
CA ILE A 153 6.32 -9.20 -12.64
C ILE A 153 7.36 -9.86 -11.74
N CYS A 154 8.22 -9.05 -11.09
CA CYS A 154 9.24 -9.56 -10.17
C CYS A 154 8.61 -10.34 -9.01
N LEU A 155 7.56 -9.81 -8.39
CA LEU A 155 6.86 -10.49 -7.30
C LEU A 155 6.21 -11.81 -7.75
N GLN A 156 5.60 -11.83 -8.94
CA GLN A 156 4.99 -13.03 -9.48
C GLN A 156 6.03 -14.15 -9.71
N GLU A 157 7.17 -13.82 -10.33
CA GLU A 157 8.25 -14.79 -10.52
C GLU A 157 8.85 -15.25 -9.19
N ALA A 158 9.01 -14.34 -8.23
CA ALA A 158 9.46 -14.71 -6.90
C ALA A 158 8.49 -15.72 -6.24
N ARG A 159 7.18 -15.47 -6.29
CA ARG A 159 6.18 -16.40 -5.74
C ARG A 159 6.16 -17.74 -6.46
N ARG A 160 6.16 -17.76 -7.80
CA ARG A 160 6.13 -19.00 -8.60
C ARG A 160 7.25 -19.96 -8.25
N LEU A 161 8.45 -19.43 -8.03
CA LEU A 161 9.63 -20.22 -7.67
C LEU A 161 9.67 -20.62 -6.19
N THR A 162 8.84 -20.02 -5.32
CA THR A 162 8.65 -20.47 -3.94
C THR A 162 7.79 -21.73 -3.90
N VAL A 163 6.71 -21.75 -4.67
CA VAL A 163 5.79 -22.90 -4.77
C VAL A 163 6.47 -24.12 -5.38
N LEU A 164 7.26 -23.93 -6.45
CA LEU A 164 8.01 -25.02 -7.10
C LEU A 164 9.12 -25.63 -6.22
N ALA A 165 9.59 -24.88 -5.22
CA ALA A 165 10.59 -25.38 -4.29
C ALA A 165 9.97 -26.23 -3.16
N GLN A 166 8.79 -25.84 -2.69
CA GLN A 166 8.01 -26.63 -1.74
C GLN A 166 7.55 -27.95 -2.36
N SER A 167 7.00 -27.92 -3.59
CA SER A 167 6.57 -29.14 -4.26
C SER A 167 7.71 -30.13 -4.51
N ARG A 168 8.92 -29.63 -4.87
CA ARG A 168 10.09 -30.50 -5.03
C ARG A 168 10.62 -31.08 -3.72
N GLN A 169 10.45 -30.39 -2.59
CA GLN A 169 10.79 -30.94 -1.28
C GLN A 169 9.83 -32.05 -0.87
N ASP A 170 8.54 -31.85 -1.11
CA ASP A 170 7.50 -32.85 -0.83
C ASP A 170 7.68 -34.09 -1.72
N ASP A 171 7.97 -33.92 -3.02
CA ASP A 171 8.26 -35.03 -3.93
C ASP A 171 9.53 -35.83 -3.52
N ILE A 172 10.54 -35.17 -2.95
CA ILE A 172 11.76 -35.83 -2.46
C ILE A 172 11.48 -36.59 -1.15
N ILE A 173 10.67 -36.02 -0.26
CA ILE A 173 10.26 -36.68 0.99
C ILE A 173 9.44 -37.93 0.65
N ASP A 174 8.45 -37.82 -0.24
CA ASP A 174 7.63 -38.95 -0.69
C ASP A 174 8.47 -40.03 -1.41
N ALA A 175 9.48 -39.64 -2.20
CA ALA A 175 10.37 -40.58 -2.87
C ALA A 175 11.36 -41.27 -1.91
N CYS A 176 11.72 -40.62 -0.80
CA CYS A 176 12.54 -41.20 0.26
C CYS A 176 11.74 -42.15 1.15
N GLU A 177 10.46 -41.87 1.42
CA GLU A 177 9.57 -42.75 2.20
C GLU A 177 9.16 -44.00 1.41
N ASN A 178 8.99 -43.91 0.09
CA ASN A 178 8.62 -45.04 -0.77
C ASN A 178 9.79 -45.96 -1.20
N LYS A 179 11.04 -45.67 -0.80
CA LYS A 179 12.22 -46.52 -1.09
C LYS A 179 12.66 -47.42 0.07
N ASN A 180 11.88 -47.48 1.15
CA ASN A 180 12.11 -48.36 2.30
C ASN A 180 11.16 -49.57 2.35
N ILE A 181 10.79 -50.14 1.20
CA ILE A 181 10.09 -51.44 1.09
C ILE A 181 10.93 -52.40 0.25
#